data_AF-A0AAD4RYW4-F1
#
_entry.id   AF-A0AAD4RYW4-F1
#
_cell.length_a   1.000
_cell.length_b   1.000
_cell.length_c   1.000
_cell.angle_alpha   90.00
_cell.angle_beta   90.00
_cell.angle_gamma   90.00
#
_symmetry.space_group_name_H-M   'P 1'
#
loop_
_entity.id
_entity.type
_entity.pdbx_description
1 polymer ?
#
loop_
_entity_poly.entity_id
_entity_poly.type
_entity_poly.pdbx_seq_one_letter_code
_entity_poly.pdbx_strand_id
1 'polypeptide(L)'
;MRNCTNKCSQVYCSKCITKHITTKVQEKITLIRCTDFNCKETLELHLCRDILSGPVLDCWEIALRESAILLSEKVQHREVEEETLLIQLAEKNKWRKCPGCKYYVEKTRGYMHITCRYVR
;
A
#
# COMPACT_ATOMS: atom_id res chain seq x y z
N MET A 1 11.67 28.50 -10.37
CA MET A 1 12.25 27.14 -10.28
C MET A 1 11.65 26.46 -9.05
N ARG A 2 11.37 25.15 -9.10
CA ARG A 2 10.61 24.43 -8.07
C ARG A 2 11.17 23.03 -7.86
N ASN A 3 11.40 22.66 -6.60
CA ASN A 3 11.58 21.28 -6.16
C ASN A 3 10.28 20.83 -5.50
N CYS A 4 9.83 19.64 -5.87
CA CYS A 4 8.55 19.07 -5.48
C CYS A 4 8.72 17.77 -4.68
N THR A 5 9.92 17.47 -4.17
CA THR A 5 10.18 16.33 -3.29
C THR A 5 11.37 16.65 -2.37
N ASN A 6 11.34 16.14 -1.14
CA ASN A 6 12.48 16.27 -0.22
C ASN A 6 13.53 15.17 -0.39
N LYS A 7 13.28 14.22 -1.29
CA LYS A 7 14.11 13.01 -1.47
C LYS A 7 15.01 13.05 -2.70
N CYS A 8 14.88 14.07 -3.54
CA CYS A 8 15.84 14.34 -4.59
C CYS A 8 16.08 15.85 -4.77
N SER A 9 17.22 16.21 -5.35
CA SER A 9 17.62 17.60 -5.58
C SER A 9 17.18 18.15 -6.93
N GLN A 10 16.23 17.49 -7.61
CA GLN A 10 15.81 17.87 -8.95
C GLN A 10 14.90 19.09 -8.93
N VAL A 11 15.20 20.04 -9.80
CA VAL A 11 14.51 21.34 -9.85
C VAL A 11 14.00 21.59 -11.26
N TYR A 12 12.74 22.02 -11.35
CA TYR A 12 12.06 22.24 -12.61
C TYR A 12 11.52 23.67 -12.72
N CYS A 13 11.27 24.11 -13.94
CA CYS A 13 10.50 25.34 -14.13
C CYS A 13 9.07 25.13 -13.62
N SER A 14 8.45 26.14 -12.99
CA SER A 14 7.09 26.00 -12.41
C SER A 14 6.09 25.53 -13.48
N LYS A 15 6.16 26.08 -14.69
CA LYS A 15 5.31 25.66 -15.83
C LYS A 15 5.49 24.17 -16.17
N CYS A 16 6.72 23.69 -16.14
CA CYS A 16 7.11 22.33 -16.53
C CYS A 16 6.54 21.32 -15.54
N ILE A 17 6.76 21.56 -14.24
CA ILE A 17 6.29 20.66 -13.19
C ILE A 17 4.78 20.72 -13.01
N THR A 18 4.17 21.91 -13.10
CA THR A 18 2.71 22.06 -13.09
C THR A 18 2.09 21.29 -14.27
N LYS A 19 2.64 21.41 -15.49
CA LYS A 19 2.14 20.65 -16.64
C LYS A 19 2.24 19.13 -16.42
N HIS A 20 3.39 18.65 -15.94
CA HIS A 20 3.58 17.23 -15.63
C HIS A 20 2.56 16.72 -14.60
N ILE A 21 2.42 17.44 -13.48
CA ILE A 21 1.45 17.09 -12.43
C ILE A 21 0.04 17.06 -13.00
N THR A 22 -0.38 18.11 -13.71
CA THR A 22 -1.72 18.19 -14.30
C THR A 22 -1.99 17.03 -15.25
N THR A 23 -1.05 16.70 -16.14
CA THR A 23 -1.19 15.57 -17.06
C THR A 23 -1.33 14.25 -16.30
N LYS A 24 -0.54 14.03 -15.25
CA LYS A 24 -0.58 12.79 -14.46
C LYS A 24 -1.86 12.66 -13.63
N VAL A 25 -2.34 13.75 -13.05
CA VAL A 25 -3.65 13.79 -12.37
C VAL A 25 -4.79 13.49 -13.35
N GLN A 26 -4.75 14.05 -14.56
CA GLN A 26 -5.73 13.76 -15.62
C GLN A 26 -5.69 12.29 -16.09
N GLU A 27 -4.50 11.68 -16.11
CA GLU A 27 -4.31 10.25 -16.37
C GLU A 27 -4.74 9.36 -15.17
N LYS A 28 -5.31 9.94 -14.11
CA LYS A 28 -5.70 9.27 -12.86
C LYS A 28 -4.53 8.57 -12.15
N ILE A 29 -3.32 9.09 -12.32
CA ILE A 29 -2.12 8.59 -11.67
C ILE A 29 -1.93 9.33 -10.34
N THR A 30 -2.03 8.60 -9.23
CA THR A 30 -1.90 9.16 -7.87
C THR A 30 -0.45 9.26 -7.40
N LEU A 31 0.37 8.27 -7.80
CA LEU A 31 1.80 8.21 -7.50
C LEU A 31 2.61 8.90 -8.60
N ILE A 32 2.59 10.24 -8.58
CA ILE A 32 3.31 11.05 -9.58
C ILE A 32 4.80 11.02 -9.27
N ARG A 33 5.58 10.37 -10.14
CA ARG A 33 7.03 10.29 -9.99
C ARG A 33 7.72 11.56 -10.49
N CYS A 34 8.93 11.78 -9.98
CA CYS A 34 9.90 12.72 -10.52
C CYS A 34 10.02 12.54 -12.05
N THR A 35 10.16 13.64 -12.78
CA THR A 35 10.22 13.60 -14.26
C THR A 35 11.57 13.09 -14.78
N ASP A 36 12.59 13.00 -13.93
CA ASP A 36 13.89 12.43 -14.28
C ASP A 36 13.78 10.89 -14.36
N PHE A 37 14.19 10.32 -15.49
CA PHE A 37 14.08 8.88 -15.77
C PHE A 37 14.88 8.00 -14.79
N ASN A 38 15.93 8.53 -14.17
CA ASN A 38 16.74 7.80 -13.19
C ASN A 38 16.26 8.03 -11.75
N CYS A 39 15.32 8.95 -11.52
CA CYS A 39 14.79 9.24 -10.20
C CYS A 39 13.52 8.41 -9.93
N LYS A 40 13.52 7.69 -8.80
CA LYS A 40 12.36 6.89 -8.40
C LYS A 40 11.42 7.59 -7.41
N GLU A 41 11.79 8.79 -6.97
CA GLU A 41 11.06 9.51 -5.94
C GLU A 41 9.70 10.02 -6.43
N THR A 42 8.75 10.06 -5.51
CA THR A 42 7.39 10.57 -5.71
C THR A 42 7.33 12.04 -5.35
N LEU A 43 6.62 12.82 -6.16
CA LEU A 43 6.35 14.22 -5.88
C LEU A 43 5.39 14.36 -4.70
N GLU A 44 5.67 15.32 -3.83
CA GLU A 44 4.93 15.59 -2.60
C GLU A 44 4.00 16.78 -2.82
N LEU A 45 2.70 16.53 -2.69
CA LEU A 45 1.66 17.53 -2.94
C LEU A 45 1.89 18.85 -2.17
N HIS A 46 2.31 18.75 -0.91
CA HIS A 46 2.48 19.90 -0.04
C HIS A 46 3.60 20.86 -0.50
N LEU A 47 4.60 20.37 -1.25
CA LEU A 47 5.71 21.18 -1.78
C LEU A 47 5.36 21.90 -3.08
N CYS A 48 4.35 21.43 -3.80
CA CYS A 48 3.91 22.00 -5.07
C CYS A 48 2.56 22.73 -4.97
N ARG A 49 1.92 22.74 -3.79
CA ARG A 49 0.55 23.24 -3.60
C ARG A 49 0.36 24.66 -4.14
N ASP A 50 1.36 25.52 -3.97
CA ASP A 50 1.30 26.95 -4.33
C ASP A 50 1.39 27.24 -5.85
N ILE A 51 1.80 26.25 -6.65
CA ILE A 51 1.92 26.38 -8.12
C ILE A 51 0.84 25.62 -8.89
N LEU A 52 -0.07 24.95 -8.20
CA LEU A 52 -1.17 24.20 -8.79
C LEU A 52 -2.46 25.02 -8.76
N SER A 53 -3.34 24.77 -9.73
CA SER A 53 -4.70 25.32 -9.70
C SER A 53 -5.55 24.54 -8.69
N GLY A 54 -6.55 25.20 -8.11
CA GLY A 54 -7.50 24.58 -7.18
C GLY A 54 -8.08 23.24 -7.68
N PRO A 55 -8.60 23.15 -8.92
CA PRO A 55 -9.14 21.90 -9.44
C PRO A 55 -8.12 20.75 -9.51
N VAL A 56 -6.87 21.04 -9.88
CA VAL A 56 -5.81 20.00 -9.96
C VAL A 56 -5.41 19.55 -8.56
N LEU A 57 -5.34 20.49 -7.62
CA LEU A 57 -5.06 20.21 -6.21
C LEU A 57 -6.16 19.32 -5.61
N ASP A 58 -7.42 19.69 -5.78
CA ASP A 58 -8.57 18.95 -5.26
C ASP A 58 -8.63 17.53 -5.83
N CYS A 59 -8.47 17.38 -7.15
CA CYS A 59 -8.45 16.07 -7.79
C CYS A 59 -7.29 15.21 -7.28
N TRP A 60 -6.10 15.79 -7.06
CA TRP A 60 -4.97 15.03 -6.54
C TRP A 60 -5.18 14.63 -5.08
N GLU A 61 -5.72 15.51 -4.23
CA GLU A 61 -6.06 15.18 -2.84
C GLU A 61 -7.10 14.06 -2.74
N ILE A 62 -8.17 14.13 -3.54
CA ILE A 62 -9.20 13.09 -3.61
C ILE A 62 -8.56 11.77 -4.04
N ALA A 63 -7.78 11.77 -5.11
CA ALA A 63 -7.20 10.54 -5.64
C ALA A 63 -6.19 9.91 -4.65
N LEU A 64 -5.44 10.71 -3.88
CA LEU A 64 -4.60 10.20 -2.79
C LEU A 64 -5.43 9.52 -1.70
N ARG A 65 -6.53 10.13 -1.27
CA ARG A 65 -7.44 9.53 -0.27
C ARG A 65 -8.05 8.23 -0.78
N GLU A 66 -8.57 8.22 -2.01
CA GLU A 66 -9.14 7.03 -2.64
C GLU A 66 -8.12 5.90 -2.76
N SER A 67 -6.88 6.23 -3.14
CA SER A 67 -5.81 5.21 -3.23
C SER A 67 -5.51 4.55 -1.88
N ALA A 68 -5.58 5.31 -0.77
CA ALA A 68 -5.42 4.77 0.57
C ALA A 68 -6.58 3.85 0.97
N ILE A 69 -7.82 4.20 0.60
CA ILE A 69 -9.00 3.36 0.84
C ILE A 69 -8.89 2.04 0.07
N LEU A 70 -8.57 2.08 -1.22
CA LEU A 70 -8.39 0.89 -2.05
C LEU A 70 -7.26 -0.02 -1.54
N LEU A 71 -6.18 0.54 -1.00
CA LEU A 71 -5.13 -0.22 -0.34
C LEU A 71 -5.66 -0.94 0.91
N SER A 72 -6.45 -0.24 1.73
CA SER A 72 -7.06 -0.81 2.93
C SER A 72 -8.04 -1.95 2.59
N GLU A 73 -8.92 -1.75 1.61
CA GLU A 73 -9.87 -2.77 1.15
C GLU A 73 -9.15 -4.00 0.59
N LYS A 74 -8.08 -3.81 -0.19
CA LYS A 74 -7.25 -4.92 -0.71
C LYS A 74 -6.56 -5.71 0.40
N VAL A 75 -6.07 -5.03 1.43
CA VAL A 75 -5.44 -5.69 2.59
C VAL A 75 -6.49 -6.51 3.34
N GLN A 76 -7.65 -5.92 3.63
CA GLN A 76 -8.76 -6.63 4.28
C GLN A 76 -9.21 -7.85 3.48
N HIS A 77 -9.37 -7.72 2.16
CA HIS A 77 -9.76 -8.84 1.31
C HIS A 77 -8.72 -9.96 1.33
N ARG A 78 -7.42 -9.61 1.27
CA ARG A 78 -6.34 -10.60 1.36
C ARG A 78 -6.34 -11.33 2.70
N GLU A 79 -6.52 -10.62 3.81
CA GLU A 79 -6.57 -11.23 5.14
C GLU A 79 -7.75 -12.21 5.27
N VAL A 80 -8.92 -11.86 4.74
CA VAL A 80 -10.11 -12.75 4.70
C VAL A 80 -9.87 -13.97 3.81
N GLU A 81 -9.24 -13.80 2.64
CA GLU A 81 -8.87 -14.91 1.76
C GLU A 81 -7.86 -15.85 2.45
N GLU A 82 -6.83 -15.31 3.11
CA GLU A 82 -5.83 -16.08 3.84
C GLU A 82 -6.47 -16.87 5.00
N GLU A 83 -7.36 -16.25 5.78
CA GLU A 83 -8.10 -16.94 6.85
C GLU A 83 -9.00 -18.05 6.29
N THR A 84 -9.69 -17.80 5.19
CA THR A 84 -10.55 -18.79 4.52
C THR A 84 -9.73 -19.97 4.02
N LEU A 85 -8.59 -19.72 3.36
CA LEU A 85 -7.67 -20.74 2.88
C LEU A 85 -7.07 -21.54 4.04
N LEU A 86 -6.72 -20.89 5.15
CA LEU A 86 -6.24 -21.54 6.37
C LEU A 86 -7.30 -22.49 6.96
N ILE A 87 -8.57 -22.07 7.00
CA ILE A 87 -9.69 -22.91 7.47
C ILE A 87 -9.87 -24.12 6.56
N GLN A 88 -9.94 -23.91 5.23
CA GLN A 88 -10.09 -25.00 4.27
C GLN A 88 -8.94 -26.01 4.32
N LEU A 89 -7.71 -25.51 4.45
CA LEU A 89 -6.53 -26.36 4.59
C LEU A 89 -6.56 -27.16 5.89
N ALA A 90 -7.00 -26.53 6.98
CA ALA A 90 -7.15 -27.18 8.27
C ALA A 90 -8.21 -28.29 8.24
N GLU A 91 -9.35 -28.06 7.59
CA GLU A 91 -10.41 -29.06 7.41
C GLU A 91 -9.91 -30.25 6.58
N LYS A 92 -9.28 -29.96 5.42
CA LYS A 92 -8.74 -30.98 4.51
C LYS A 92 -7.70 -31.87 5.20
N ASN A 93 -6.82 -31.27 5.99
CA ASN A 93 -5.74 -31.98 6.68
C ASN A 93 -6.09 -32.39 8.12
N LYS A 94 -7.34 -32.17 8.56
CA LYS A 94 -7.82 -32.46 9.92
C LYS A 94 -6.91 -31.84 11.00
N TRP A 95 -6.41 -30.64 10.74
CA TRP A 95 -5.64 -29.87 11.71
C TRP A 95 -6.52 -29.50 12.89
N ARG A 96 -5.91 -29.40 14.07
CA ARG A 96 -6.63 -29.04 15.31
C ARG A 96 -6.15 -27.68 15.79
N LYS A 97 -6.99 -26.94 16.50
CA LYS A 97 -6.56 -25.69 17.16
C LYS A 97 -5.78 -26.03 18.43
N CYS A 98 -4.69 -25.31 18.68
CA CYS A 98 -3.98 -25.38 19.95
C CYS A 98 -4.89 -24.90 21.09
N PRO A 99 -5.03 -25.61 22.22
CA PRO A 99 -5.85 -25.16 23.35
C PRO A 99 -5.39 -23.81 23.93
N GLY A 100 -4.09 -23.51 23.89
CA GLY A 100 -3.49 -22.29 24.44
C GLY A 100 -3.62 -21.06 23.55
N CYS A 101 -3.12 -21.12 22.32
CA CYS A 101 -3.09 -19.97 21.40
C CYS A 101 -4.21 -19.96 20.34
N LYS A 102 -5.02 -21.03 20.24
CA LYS A 102 -6.11 -21.21 19.27
C LYS A 102 -5.73 -21.27 17.79
N TYR A 103 -4.45 -21.17 17.43
CA TYR A 103 -3.98 -21.39 16.04
C TYR A 103 -4.07 -22.86 15.63
N TYR A 104 -4.31 -23.09 14.33
CA TYR A 104 -4.29 -24.43 13.74
C TYR A 104 -2.87 -25.02 13.76
N VAL A 105 -2.76 -26.30 14.13
CA VAL A 105 -1.49 -27.02 14.20
C VAL A 105 -1.54 -28.28 13.32
N GLU A 106 -0.54 -28.40 12.46
CA GLU A 106 -0.27 -29.59 11.66
C GLU A 106 0.39 -30.68 12.51
N LYS A 107 -0.01 -31.95 12.31
CA LYS A 107 0.63 -33.11 12.95
C LYS A 107 1.61 -33.76 11.99
N THR A 108 2.90 -33.74 12.32
CA THR A 108 3.94 -34.33 11.47
C THR A 108 4.18 -35.82 11.70
N ARG A 109 3.92 -36.36 12.91
CA ARG A 109 3.99 -37.81 13.25
C ARG A 109 3.39 -38.10 14.62
N GLY A 110 3.10 -39.38 14.87
CA GLY A 110 2.53 -39.86 16.13
C GLY A 110 3.31 -39.39 17.35
N TYR A 111 2.69 -38.54 18.17
CA TYR A 111 2.43 -38.73 19.59
C TYR A 111 1.49 -37.61 20.04
N MET A 112 0.82 -37.79 21.19
CA MET A 112 -0.25 -36.93 21.72
C MET A 112 0.20 -35.52 22.14
N HIS A 113 1.48 -35.18 22.00
CA HIS A 113 2.08 -33.94 22.48
C HIS A 113 2.08 -32.87 21.37
N ILE A 114 1.43 -31.74 21.63
CA ILE A 114 1.42 -30.56 20.76
C ILE A 114 2.29 -29.49 21.42
N THR A 115 3.39 -29.11 20.78
CA THR A 115 4.23 -28.00 21.25
C THR A 115 3.83 -26.72 20.54
N CYS A 116 3.26 -25.78 21.28
CA CYS A 116 2.96 -24.45 20.78
C CYS A 116 4.24 -23.59 20.76
N ARG A 117 4.55 -22.95 19.62
CA ARG A 117 5.66 -21.99 19.51
C ARG A 117 5.31 -20.60 20.05
N TYR A 118 4.03 -20.35 20.34
CA TYR A 118 3.58 -19.13 20.99
C TYR A 118 3.87 -19.23 22.48
N VAL A 119 5.07 -18.82 22.86
CA VAL A 119 5.45 -18.59 24.26
C VAL A 119 4.99 -17.17 24.57
N ARG A 120 4.10 -17.01 25.55
CA ARG A 120 3.78 -15.68 26.10
C ARG A 120 5.00 -15.11 26.82
#